data_AF-A0AAU5VGQ5-F1
#
_entry.id   AF-A0AAU5VGQ5-F1
#
_cell.length_a   1.000
_cell.length_b   1.000
_cell.length_c   1.000
_cell.angle_alpha   90.00
_cell.angle_beta   90.00
_cell.angle_gamma   90.00
#
_symmetry.space_group_name_H-M   'P 1'
#
loop_
_entity.id
_entity.type
_entity.pdbx_description
1 polymer ?
#
loop_
_entity_poly.entity_id
_entity_poly.type
_entity_poly.pdbx_seq_one_letter_code
_entity_poly.pdbx_strand_id
1 'polypeptide(L)'
;MGMSLEERVRAALAALLHAAGESQTDLAAALGVSQAQVSRRQSGTAAWSLADCEAVAAHYGIDVLELLAGPTRATEALPVGRRRVPRRRAGAPRAAVARERGAR
;
A
#
# COMPACT_ATOMS: atom_id res chain seq x y z
N MET A 1 10.32 -6.14 -22.96
CA MET A 1 11.32 -5.62 -22.00
C MET A 1 10.90 -6.06 -20.60
N GLY A 2 11.85 -6.39 -19.72
CA GLY A 2 11.53 -6.72 -18.32
C GLY A 2 11.28 -5.46 -17.49
N MET A 3 10.59 -5.63 -16.36
CA MET A 3 10.36 -4.57 -15.37
C MET A 3 11.70 -4.09 -14.78
N SER A 4 11.96 -2.79 -14.81
CA SER A 4 13.13 -2.18 -14.19
C SER A 4 13.12 -2.32 -12.66
N LEU A 5 14.28 -2.13 -12.02
CA LEU A 5 14.37 -2.20 -10.55
C LEU A 5 13.50 -1.12 -9.88
N GLU A 6 13.44 0.09 -10.43
CA GLU A 6 12.59 1.14 -9.87
C GLU A 6 11.10 0.83 -9.97
N GLU A 7 10.64 0.35 -11.12
CA GLU A 7 9.25 -0.08 -11.30
C GLU A 7 8.89 -1.21 -10.33
N ARG A 8 9.83 -2.14 -10.13
CA ARG A 8 9.68 -3.24 -9.17
C ARG A 8 9.58 -2.74 -7.73
N VAL A 9 10.41 -1.78 -7.32
CA VAL A 9 10.34 -1.16 -5.98
C VAL A 9 9.01 -0.43 -5.80
N ARG A 10 8.58 0.38 -6.78
CA ARG A 10 7.27 1.07 -6.75
C ARG A 10 6.10 0.09 -6.66
N ALA A 11 6.16 -1.03 -7.39
CA ALA A 11 5.16 -2.09 -7.34
C ALA A 11 5.16 -2.83 -6.00
N ALA A 12 6.33 -3.13 -5.43
CA ALA A 12 6.46 -3.77 -4.12
C ALA A 12 5.89 -2.90 -3.00
N LEU A 13 6.21 -1.60 -3.02
CA LEU A 13 5.64 -0.61 -2.11
C LEU A 13 4.12 -0.48 -2.22
N ALA A 14 3.58 -0.46 -3.44
CA ALA A 14 2.13 -0.42 -3.65
C ALA A 14 1.45 -1.69 -3.11
N ALA A 15 2.07 -2.85 -3.28
CA ALA A 15 1.59 -4.12 -2.74
C ALA A 15 1.67 -4.17 -1.21
N LEU A 16 2.75 -3.67 -0.60
CA LEU A 16 2.91 -3.57 0.87
C LEU A 16 1.88 -2.64 1.49
N LEU A 17 1.70 -1.42 0.95
CA LEU A 17 0.65 -0.47 1.39
C LEU A 17 -0.73 -1.14 1.35
N HIS A 18 -1.06 -1.82 0.25
CA HIS A 18 -2.33 -2.53 0.12
C HIS A 18 -2.48 -3.69 1.12
N ALA A 19 -1.44 -4.51 1.27
CA ALA A 19 -1.42 -5.70 2.12
C ALA A 19 -1.44 -5.34 3.61
N ALA A 20 -0.83 -4.23 4.02
CA ALA A 20 -0.91 -3.69 5.38
C ALA A 20 -2.21 -2.89 5.62
N GLY A 21 -2.81 -2.35 4.55
CA GLY A 21 -3.94 -1.42 4.64
C GLY A 21 -3.53 -0.01 5.03
N GLU A 22 -2.25 0.32 4.83
CA GLU A 22 -1.64 1.63 5.11
C GLU A 22 -1.76 2.56 3.90
N SER A 23 -1.80 3.87 4.17
CA SER A 23 -1.79 4.92 3.15
C SER A 23 -0.38 5.46 2.90
N GLN A 24 -0.19 6.22 1.83
CA GLN A 24 1.07 6.94 1.59
C GLN A 24 1.39 7.95 2.71
N THR A 25 0.38 8.44 3.44
CA THR A 25 0.57 9.33 4.60
C THR A 25 1.17 8.59 5.79
N ASP A 26 0.70 7.36 6.05
CA ASP A 26 1.20 6.53 7.15
C ASP A 26 2.66 6.14 6.90
N LEU A 27 2.98 5.73 5.67
CA LEU A 27 4.35 5.45 5.25
C LEU A 27 5.22 6.71 5.30
N ALA A 28 4.71 7.87 4.90
CA ALA A 28 5.46 9.12 4.96
C ALA A 28 5.82 9.50 6.41
N ALA A 29 4.88 9.33 7.35
CA ALA A 29 5.12 9.54 8.77
C ALA A 29 6.18 8.59 9.33
N ALA A 30 6.13 7.30 8.97
CA ALA A 30 7.13 6.31 9.38
C ALA A 30 8.55 6.61 8.83
N LEU A 31 8.63 7.15 7.61
CA LEU A 31 9.89 7.52 6.95
C LEU A 31 10.39 8.93 7.32
N GLY A 32 9.65 9.71 8.12
CA GLY A 32 10.01 11.09 8.46
C GLY A 32 9.97 12.08 7.29
N VAL A 33 9.18 11.80 6.25
CA VAL A 33 9.05 12.63 5.04
C VAL A 33 7.61 13.11 4.83
N SER A 34 7.39 14.01 3.86
CA SER A 34 6.04 14.39 3.45
C SER A 34 5.38 13.35 2.54
N GLN A 35 4.05 13.24 2.61
CA GLN A 35 3.28 12.40 1.68
C GLN A 35 3.53 12.81 0.21
N ALA A 36 3.78 14.10 -0.07
CA ALA A 36 4.13 14.57 -1.40
C ALA A 36 5.45 13.98 -1.93
N GLN A 37 6.45 13.73 -1.06
CA GLN A 37 7.67 13.01 -1.45
C GLN A 37 7.37 11.55 -1.78
N VAL A 38 6.60 10.84 -0.94
CA VAL A 38 6.18 9.45 -1.20
C VAL A 38 5.38 9.36 -2.50
N SER A 39 4.46 10.30 -2.75
CA SER A 39 3.67 10.36 -3.98
C SER A 39 4.54 10.51 -5.22
N ARG A 40 5.50 11.44 -5.23
CA ARG A 40 6.44 11.61 -6.36
C ARG A 40 7.28 10.37 -6.62
N ARG A 41 7.71 9.70 -5.55
CA ARG A 41 8.45 8.43 -5.68
C ARG A 41 7.57 7.30 -6.22
N GLN A 42 6.31 7.20 -5.80
CA GLN A 42 5.37 6.21 -6.31
C GLN A 42 4.88 6.49 -7.74
N SER A 43 4.87 7.76 -8.19
CA SER A 43 4.61 8.10 -9.60
C SER A 43 5.86 8.01 -10.50
N GLY A 44 7.04 7.74 -9.93
CA GLY A 44 8.31 7.69 -10.68
C GLY A 44 8.87 9.05 -11.09
N THR A 45 8.37 10.16 -10.53
CA THR A 45 8.95 11.51 -10.74
C THR A 45 10.08 11.84 -9.76
N ALA A 46 10.35 10.94 -8.81
CA ALA A 46 11.54 10.91 -7.97
C ALA A 46 11.98 9.45 -7.75
N ALA A 47 13.28 9.23 -7.57
CA ALA A 47 13.80 7.91 -7.24
C ALA A 47 13.57 7.54 -5.76
N TRP A 48 13.44 6.24 -5.51
CA TRP A 48 13.66 5.66 -4.18
C TRP A 48 15.17 5.45 -4.01
N SER A 49 15.79 6.06 -2.98
CA SER A 49 17.19 5.75 -2.66
C SER A 49 17.30 4.42 -1.92
N LEU A 50 18.50 3.82 -1.87
CA LEU A 50 18.72 2.59 -1.11
C LEU A 50 18.41 2.77 0.39
N ALA A 51 18.76 3.93 0.97
CA ALA A 51 18.43 4.27 2.35
C ALA A 51 16.91 4.36 2.58
N ASP A 52 16.14 4.85 1.59
CA ASP A 52 14.68 4.81 1.69
C ASP A 52 14.15 3.36 1.62
N CYS A 53 14.75 2.50 0.79
CA CYS A 53 14.40 1.07 0.71
C CYS A 53 14.69 0.33 2.03
N GLU A 54 15.81 0.62 2.69
CA GLU A 54 16.14 0.09 4.01
C GLU A 54 15.14 0.56 5.08
N ALA A 55 14.80 1.86 5.09
CA ALA A 55 13.82 2.41 6.03
C ALA A 55 12.40 1.85 5.81
N VAL A 56 12.01 1.62 4.56
CA VAL A 56 10.77 0.90 4.19
C VAL A 56 10.79 -0.54 4.72
N ALA A 57 11.88 -1.28 4.48
CA ALA A 57 12.02 -2.67 4.91
C ALA A 57 11.93 -2.80 6.43
N ALA A 58 12.62 -1.91 7.16
CA ALA A 58 12.57 -1.81 8.61
C ALA A 58 11.16 -1.50 9.13
N HIS A 59 10.44 -0.54 8.51
CA HIS A 59 9.04 -0.22 8.89
C HIS A 59 8.11 -1.43 8.74
N TYR A 60 8.19 -2.15 7.62
CA TYR A 60 7.35 -3.34 7.40
C TYR A 60 7.83 -4.59 8.15
N GLY A 61 9.05 -4.59 8.71
CA GLY A 61 9.64 -5.74 9.39
C GLY A 61 10.02 -6.86 8.43
N ILE A 62 10.54 -6.51 7.25
CA ILE A 62 11.00 -7.44 6.21
C ILE A 62 12.48 -7.20 5.88
N ASP A 63 13.14 -8.15 5.22
CA ASP A 63 14.47 -7.94 4.66
C ASP A 63 14.39 -7.05 3.40
N VAL A 64 15.40 -6.19 3.19
CA VAL A 64 15.45 -5.28 2.04
C VAL A 64 15.59 -6.03 0.71
N LEU A 65 16.18 -7.23 0.69
CA LEU A 65 16.24 -8.07 -0.50
C LEU A 65 14.88 -8.63 -0.89
N GLU A 66 13.98 -8.89 0.06
CA GLU A 66 12.59 -9.29 -0.24
C GLU A 66 11.79 -8.15 -0.88
N LEU A 67 12.06 -6.90 -0.46
CA LEU A 67 11.53 -5.69 -1.13
C LEU A 67 12.05 -5.56 -2.56
N LEU A 68 13.36 -5.75 -2.77
CA LEU A 68 14.02 -5.64 -4.09
C LEU A 68 13.76 -6.86 -5.01
N ALA A 69 13.35 -7.99 -4.47
CA ALA A 69 12.87 -9.15 -5.22
C ALA A 69 11.49 -8.90 -5.85
N GLY A 70 10.68 -8.03 -5.25
CA GLY A 70 9.45 -7.46 -5.84
C GLY A 70 8.17 -7.79 -5.07
N PRO A 71 6.99 -7.41 -5.62
CA PRO A 71 5.74 -7.35 -4.87
C PRO A 71 5.30 -8.68 -4.24
N THR A 72 5.50 -9.80 -4.93
CA THR A 72 5.16 -11.13 -4.39
C THR A 72 6.01 -11.43 -3.15
N ARG A 73 7.34 -11.30 -3.25
CA ARG A 73 8.26 -11.56 -2.13
C ARG A 73 8.04 -10.63 -0.94
N ALA A 74 7.96 -9.32 -1.20
CA ALA A 74 7.68 -8.33 -0.19
C ALA A 74 6.38 -8.61 0.60
N THR A 75 5.31 -9.05 -0.06
CA THR A 75 4.02 -9.36 0.60
C THR A 75 3.98 -10.75 1.24
N GLU A 76 4.73 -11.73 0.72
CA GLU A 76 4.97 -13.03 1.39
C GLU A 76 5.72 -12.85 2.72
N ALA A 77 6.76 -12.01 2.73
CA ALA A 77 7.59 -11.71 3.89
C ALA A 77 6.88 -10.86 4.97
N LEU A 78 5.85 -10.07 4.59
CA LEU A 78 5.15 -9.16 5.51
C LEU A 78 4.62 -9.90 6.77
N PRO A 79 5.01 -9.52 8.01
CA PRO A 79 4.59 -10.19 9.22
C PRO A 79 3.07 -10.22 9.40
N VAL A 80 2.52 -11.34 9.91
CA VAL A 80 1.07 -11.57 10.00
C VAL A 80 0.35 -10.46 10.76
N GLY A 81 0.94 -9.93 11.84
CA GLY A 81 0.37 -8.82 12.62
C GLY A 81 0.28 -7.48 11.88
N ARG A 82 1.06 -7.28 10.80
CA ARG A 82 0.94 -6.11 9.93
C ARG A 82 -0.06 -6.31 8.79
N ARG A 83 -0.48 -7.55 8.48
CA ARG A 83 -1.41 -7.82 7.39
C ARG A 83 -2.80 -7.27 7.73
N ARG A 84 -3.37 -6.52 6.79
CA ARG A 84 -4.74 -6.00 6.88
C ARG A 84 -5.71 -7.15 7.14
N VAL A 85 -6.31 -7.18 8.32
CA VAL A 85 -7.41 -8.11 8.62
C VAL A 85 -8.54 -7.86 7.61
N PRO A 86 -8.94 -8.86 6.80
CA PRO A 86 -10.08 -8.71 5.91
C PRO A 86 -11.34 -8.51 6.76
N ARG A 87 -11.83 -7.27 6.83
CA ARG A 87 -13.17 -7.00 7.36
C ARG A 87 -14.16 -7.78 6.51
N ARG A 88 -14.66 -8.90 7.02
CA ARG A 88 -15.74 -9.68 6.41
C ARG A 88 -16.85 -8.67 6.10
N ARG A 89 -17.20 -8.51 4.81
CA ARG A 89 -18.25 -7.58 4.39
C ARG A 89 -19.56 -8.03 5.05
N ALA A 90 -19.91 -7.40 6.17
CA ALA A 90 -21.25 -7.49 6.72
C ALA A 90 -22.18 -6.92 5.65
N GLY A 91 -23.00 -7.79 5.06
CA GLY A 91 -23.91 -7.40 3.99
C GLY A 91 -24.90 -6.38 4.52
N ALA A 92 -24.75 -5.11 4.16
CA ALA A 92 -25.77 -4.12 4.42
C ALA A 92 -27.04 -4.53 3.65
N PRO A 93 -28.21 -4.64 4.30
CA PRO A 93 -29.45 -4.92 3.60
C PRO A 93 -29.73 -3.77 2.62
N ARG A 94 -30.08 -4.10 1.38
CA ARG A 94 -30.54 -3.10 0.39
C ARG A 94 -31.83 -2.48 0.92
N ALA A 95 -31.77 -1.23 1.38
CA ALA A 95 -32.96 -0.46 1.71
C ALA A 95 -33.80 -0.27 0.43
N ALA A 96 -34.98 -0.89 0.39
CA ALA A 96 -35.92 -0.72 -0.71
C ALA A 96 -36.48 0.71 -0.69
N VAL A 97 -36.27 1.46 -1.76
CA VAL A 97 -36.78 2.82 -1.89
C VAL A 97 -38.28 2.82 -2.21
N ALA A 98 -39.11 2.92 -1.17
CA ALA A 98 -40.52 3.23 -1.31
C ALA A 98 -40.72 4.72 -1.67
N ARG A 99 -40.66 5.02 -2.96
CA ARG A 99 -41.41 6.10 -3.64
C ARG A 99 -42.39 5.33 -4.54
N GLU A 100 -43.64 5.71 -4.80
CA GLU A 100 -44.34 6.98 -4.92
C GLU A 100 -45.86 6.60 -5.00
N ARG A 101 -46.92 7.41 -4.83
CA ARG A 101 -47.17 8.87 -4.75
C ARG A 101 -48.26 9.14 -3.69
N GLY A 102 -48.31 10.37 -3.16
CA GLY A 102 -49.56 11.00 -2.71
C GLY A 102 -49.82 12.21 -3.59
N ALA A 103 -51.02 12.33 -4.19
CA ALA A 103 -51.35 13.44 -5.08
C ALA A 103 -52.86 13.73 -5.10
N ARG A 104 -53.22 14.90 -4.52
CA ARG A 104 -54.53 15.57 -4.49
C ARG A 104 -55.62 14.90 -3.66
#